data_AF-A0A401NUC0-F1
#
_entry.id   AF-A0A401NUC0-F1
#
_cell.length_a   1.000
_cell.length_b   1.000
_cell.length_c   1.000
_cell.angle_alpha   90.00
_cell.angle_beta   90.00
_cell.angle_gamma   90.00
#
_symmetry.space_group_name_H-M   'P 1'
#
loop_
_entity.id
_entity.type
_entity.pdbx_description
1 polymer ?
#
loop_
_entity_poly.entity_id
_entity_poly.type
_entity_poly.pdbx_seq_one_letter_code
_entity_poly.pdbx_strand_id
1 'polypeptide(L)'
;MFVFMDKMEIMMESQKGRTSFYEEYGVICDVIQNHLTEILTFVAMETPANISDSEEIHRNKMKVYGSLEKLDGRNAVTGQYQAYNSEVRHELQKPADFTSNVPTFAGVAMFLDSSQWDNVPFILTAGKALDERVGYTRIVFKNQAFCLQSESMRKAELSQCKQRQIIFYTGHGDLNFPAILVSKNLFKPVIKAADWKQVAEFPDIHMFGLPLSDYYIYTPVMQKDAYAVLIPQILQAKRDSFVNTEDLLASWKVWTPLLQESSSVRPRLYPGGAQNGDLLDFTVAGRVVSYSRADPVHIISQNSDHQNVGDYKVTESRFRGDELVSAKREELIAKLASHLQQAAEASVQEFGKFHLAVSGGSSPISLFRRLAAHHYSFPWKHTHFWMVDERCVPLTDPKSNFRSLHDNLLKHFRIPYLNIHPMPVHMNQRLCVEDDRGAGLYANEIRMWVDGARFDFVLLGAGADGHTASLFPGSQALTLDGQLVQFSESSVKPHQRMTLSLTAINQARNVAVLIGGKSKHPIVNDMKKEAGKPQKWPITMVRPSTGKLVWFIDYDALFG
;
A
#
# COMPACT_ATOMS: atom_id res chain seq x y z
N MET A 1 -16.77 -30.29 26.61
CA MET A 1 -17.61 -29.39 25.80
C MET A 1 -17.02 -29.40 24.41
N PHE A 2 -17.60 -30.15 23.46
CA PHE A 2 -17.08 -30.21 22.09
C PHE A 2 -17.06 -28.79 21.51
N VAL A 3 -15.93 -28.36 20.98
CA VAL A 3 -15.67 -26.96 20.64
C VAL A 3 -16.46 -26.56 19.40
N PHE A 4 -17.57 -25.88 19.64
CA PHE A 4 -18.38 -25.22 18.60
C PHE A 4 -17.84 -23.81 18.33
N MET A 5 -16.53 -23.59 18.22
CA MET A 5 -15.96 -22.26 17.93
C MET A 5 -15.71 -22.11 16.43
N ASP A 6 -16.03 -20.93 15.90
CA ASP A 6 -15.94 -20.56 14.49
C ASP A 6 -14.69 -19.72 14.20
N LYS A 7 -14.42 -18.71 15.04
CA LYS A 7 -13.17 -17.92 15.04
C LYS A 7 -12.94 -17.21 16.37
N MET A 8 -11.69 -16.87 16.64
CA MET A 8 -11.28 -15.96 17.72
C MET A 8 -10.67 -14.69 17.13
N GLU A 9 -11.08 -13.50 17.60
CA GLU A 9 -10.51 -12.21 17.17
C GLU A 9 -9.91 -11.48 18.37
N ILE A 10 -8.66 -11.03 18.25
CA ILE A 10 -8.01 -10.17 19.25
C ILE A 10 -7.50 -8.91 18.56
N MET A 11 -7.93 -7.71 18.99
CA MET A 11 -7.52 -6.42 18.41
C MET A 11 -6.90 -5.49 19.46
N MET A 12 -5.90 -4.65 19.10
CA MET A 12 -5.35 -3.61 19.99
C MET A 12 -4.70 -2.46 19.20
N GLU A 13 -4.94 -1.21 19.63
CA GLU A 13 -4.29 -0.01 19.09
C GLU A 13 -3.07 0.44 19.93
N SER A 14 -1.94 0.75 19.28
CA SER A 14 -0.66 1.14 19.93
C SER A 14 -0.48 2.67 20.03
N GLN A 15 0.18 3.16 21.09
CA GLN A 15 0.27 4.60 21.44
C GLN A 15 1.32 5.41 20.63
N LYS A 16 1.14 6.75 20.61
CA LYS A 16 2.06 7.74 20.05
C LYS A 16 3.34 7.91 20.91
N GLY A 17 4.47 8.27 20.28
CA GLY A 17 5.71 8.68 20.99
C GLY A 17 6.80 7.62 21.17
N ARG A 18 6.78 6.52 20.40
CA ARG A 18 7.78 5.44 20.45
C ARG A 18 8.35 5.07 19.07
N THR A 19 8.43 6.03 18.16
CA THR A 19 8.75 5.79 16.75
C THR A 19 10.09 5.11 16.54
N SER A 20 11.10 5.42 17.36
CA SER A 20 12.42 4.74 17.31
C SER A 20 12.33 3.25 17.60
N PHE A 21 11.59 2.86 18.64
CA PHE A 21 11.41 1.45 18.99
C PHE A 21 10.52 0.76 17.97
N TYR A 22 9.42 1.41 17.58
CA TYR A 22 8.46 0.81 16.67
C TYR A 22 9.05 0.59 15.27
N GLU A 23 9.93 1.48 14.79
CA GLU A 23 10.65 1.33 13.53
C GLU A 23 11.63 0.15 13.53
N GLU A 24 12.10 -0.29 14.70
CA GLU A 24 12.99 -1.45 14.82
C GLU A 24 12.20 -2.77 14.82
N TYR A 25 11.03 -2.80 15.47
CA TYR A 25 10.33 -4.04 15.80
C TYR A 25 9.00 -4.25 15.05
N GLY A 26 8.26 -3.18 14.73
CA GLY A 26 6.95 -3.23 14.10
C GLY A 26 5.81 -3.80 14.95
N VAL A 27 4.60 -3.78 14.41
CA VAL A 27 3.37 -4.15 15.14
C VAL A 27 3.35 -5.59 15.67
N ILE A 28 3.96 -6.52 14.93
CA ILE A 28 3.94 -7.95 15.28
C ILE A 28 4.71 -8.15 16.59
N CYS A 29 5.91 -7.57 16.70
CA CYS A 29 6.73 -7.67 17.91
C CYS A 29 6.23 -6.76 19.04
N ASP A 30 5.64 -5.60 18.71
CA ASP A 30 5.13 -4.66 19.72
C ASP A 30 3.94 -5.24 20.50
N VAL A 31 3.02 -5.95 19.80
CA VAL A 31 1.72 -6.33 20.37
C VAL A 31 1.34 -7.81 20.15
N ILE A 32 1.58 -8.35 18.95
CA ILE A 32 1.02 -9.66 18.59
C ILE A 32 1.80 -10.80 19.25
N GLN A 33 3.13 -10.77 19.14
CA GLN A 33 4.06 -11.78 19.64
C GLN A 33 3.99 -11.93 21.17
N ASN A 34 3.67 -10.86 21.89
CA ASN A 34 3.61 -10.82 23.34
C ASN A 34 2.15 -10.88 23.84
N HIS A 35 1.42 -9.76 23.81
CA HIS A 35 0.11 -9.59 24.43
C HIS A 35 -0.94 -10.52 23.82
N LEU A 36 -1.06 -10.54 22.49
CA LEU A 36 -2.11 -11.34 21.85
C LEU A 36 -1.80 -12.84 21.91
N THR A 37 -0.52 -13.20 21.85
CA THR A 37 -0.09 -14.60 22.01
C THR A 37 -0.37 -15.10 23.42
N GLU A 38 -0.11 -14.32 24.46
CA GLU A 38 -0.45 -14.71 25.83
C GLU A 38 -1.96 -14.90 26.01
N ILE A 39 -2.79 -13.99 25.48
CA ILE A 39 -4.25 -14.14 25.50
C ILE A 39 -4.66 -15.42 24.76
N LEU A 40 -4.09 -15.70 23.59
CA LEU A 40 -4.35 -16.94 22.86
C LEU A 40 -4.04 -18.17 23.73
N THR A 41 -2.92 -18.19 24.45
CA THR A 41 -2.59 -19.34 25.31
C THR A 41 -3.62 -19.55 26.42
N PHE A 42 -4.10 -18.48 27.06
CA PHE A 42 -5.12 -18.57 28.10
C PHE A 42 -6.47 -19.06 27.57
N VAL A 43 -6.82 -18.70 26.34
CA VAL A 43 -8.07 -19.16 25.71
C VAL A 43 -7.95 -20.59 25.20
N ALA A 44 -6.79 -20.98 24.64
CA ALA A 44 -6.62 -22.26 23.97
C ALA A 44 -6.23 -23.41 24.93
N MET A 45 -5.62 -23.11 26.08
CA MET A 45 -5.12 -24.14 26.98
C MET A 45 -6.24 -24.99 27.60
N GLU A 46 -5.88 -26.22 27.97
CA GLU A 46 -6.75 -27.05 28.81
C GLU A 46 -7.00 -26.37 30.16
N THR A 47 -8.21 -26.52 30.70
CA THR A 47 -8.54 -25.98 32.02
C THR A 47 -7.66 -26.65 33.08
N PRO A 48 -6.84 -25.89 33.83
CA PRO A 48 -6.02 -26.45 34.90
C PRO A 48 -6.89 -27.09 35.98
N ALA A 49 -6.46 -28.23 36.51
CA ALA A 49 -7.11 -28.88 37.65
C ALA A 49 -6.95 -28.03 38.92
N ASN A 50 -5.81 -27.37 39.09
CA ASN A 50 -5.55 -26.41 40.15
C ASN A 50 -5.13 -25.05 39.60
N ILE A 51 -6.06 -24.11 39.54
CA ILE A 51 -5.81 -22.73 39.10
C ILE A 51 -4.84 -21.94 40.00
N SER A 52 -4.51 -22.44 41.19
CA SER A 52 -3.51 -21.82 42.08
C SER A 52 -2.10 -22.36 41.87
N ASP A 53 -1.93 -23.41 41.06
CA ASP A 53 -0.62 -23.96 40.70
C ASP A 53 -0.10 -23.28 39.42
N SER A 54 0.85 -22.36 39.60
CA SER A 54 1.45 -21.65 38.46
C SER A 54 2.18 -22.60 37.50
N GLU A 55 2.81 -23.66 37.98
CA GLU A 55 3.54 -24.60 37.13
C GLU A 55 2.59 -25.43 36.27
N GLU A 56 1.40 -25.77 36.78
CA GLU A 56 0.35 -26.41 35.97
C GLU A 56 -0.12 -25.50 34.84
N ILE A 57 -0.31 -24.21 35.12
CA ILE A 57 -0.70 -23.20 34.12
C ILE A 57 0.36 -23.11 33.01
N HIS A 58 1.63 -22.96 33.36
CA HIS A 58 2.73 -22.91 32.39
C HIS A 58 2.82 -24.20 31.57
N ARG A 59 2.67 -25.37 32.19
CA ARG A 59 2.67 -26.65 31.49
C ARG A 59 1.56 -26.74 30.44
N ASN A 60 0.37 -26.22 30.76
CA ASN A 60 -0.76 -26.20 29.82
C ASN A 60 -0.56 -25.16 28.70
N LYS A 61 0.06 -24.00 28.99
CA LYS A 61 0.50 -23.06 27.93
C LYS A 61 1.54 -23.69 27.00
N MET A 62 2.49 -24.45 27.53
CA MET A 62 3.50 -25.13 26.71
C MET A 62 2.92 -26.19 25.78
N LYS A 63 1.83 -26.87 26.16
CA LYS A 63 1.07 -27.75 25.24
C LYS A 63 0.46 -26.95 24.08
N VAL A 64 -0.03 -25.74 24.33
CA VAL A 64 -0.52 -24.84 23.28
C VAL A 64 0.61 -24.46 22.35
N TYR A 65 1.75 -23.96 22.87
CA TYR A 65 2.90 -23.63 22.02
C TYR A 65 3.41 -24.82 21.20
N GLY A 66 3.40 -26.03 21.77
CA GLY A 66 3.80 -27.25 21.09
C GLY A 66 2.84 -27.72 19.99
N SER A 67 1.58 -27.27 20.02
CA SER A 67 0.56 -27.62 19.02
C SER A 67 0.33 -26.52 17.96
N LEU A 68 0.90 -25.33 18.12
CA LEU A 68 0.79 -24.27 17.12
C LEU A 68 1.45 -24.69 15.79
N GLU A 69 0.68 -24.63 14.71
CA GLU A 69 1.20 -24.83 13.36
C GLU A 69 2.26 -23.76 13.03
N LYS A 70 3.25 -24.13 12.21
CA LYS A 70 4.31 -23.20 11.79
C LYS A 70 3.71 -22.05 10.99
N LEU A 71 4.09 -20.82 11.35
CA LEU A 71 3.71 -19.62 10.59
C LEU A 71 4.67 -19.35 9.42
N ASP A 72 4.09 -18.97 8.29
CA ASP A 72 4.77 -18.43 7.12
C ASP A 72 4.01 -17.22 6.55
N GLY A 73 4.55 -16.58 5.51
CA GLY A 73 3.96 -15.37 4.93
C GLY A 73 2.53 -15.52 4.41
N ARG A 74 2.01 -16.74 4.22
CA ARG A 74 0.61 -16.98 3.82
C ARG A 74 -0.35 -16.89 5.00
N ASN A 75 0.13 -16.94 6.24
CA ASN A 75 -0.70 -16.88 7.43
C ASN A 75 -0.97 -15.44 7.90
N ALA A 76 -0.45 -14.43 7.19
CA ALA A 76 -0.53 -13.05 7.61
C ALA A 76 -0.80 -12.07 6.47
N VAL A 77 -1.49 -10.99 6.80
CA VAL A 77 -1.53 -9.75 6.00
C VAL A 77 -0.91 -8.63 6.82
N THR A 78 -0.16 -7.75 6.17
CA THR A 78 0.49 -6.61 6.82
C THR A 78 0.11 -5.30 6.14
N GLY A 79 0.01 -4.23 6.93
CA GLY A 79 -0.38 -2.90 6.49
C GLY A 79 0.48 -1.81 7.13
N GLN A 80 0.55 -0.63 6.49
CA GLN A 80 1.22 0.55 7.01
C GLN A 80 0.41 1.81 6.73
N TYR A 81 0.06 2.60 7.75
CA TYR A 81 -0.66 3.85 7.53
C TYR A 81 0.21 4.86 6.77
N GLN A 82 -0.42 5.61 5.86
CA GLN A 82 0.28 6.47 4.89
C GLN A 82 1.18 7.53 5.54
N ALA A 83 0.76 8.09 6.67
CA ALA A 83 1.52 9.12 7.38
C ALA A 83 2.79 8.61 8.09
N TYR A 84 2.95 7.28 8.27
CA TYR A 84 4.04 6.72 9.07
C TYR A 84 5.44 7.09 8.54
N ASN A 85 5.64 7.01 7.23
CA ASN A 85 6.93 7.36 6.61
C ASN A 85 7.31 8.83 6.81
N SER A 86 6.34 9.75 6.81
CA SER A 86 6.60 11.16 7.15
C SER A 86 6.90 11.34 8.64
N GLU A 87 6.20 10.64 9.53
CA GLU A 87 6.42 10.69 10.97
C GLU A 87 7.83 10.18 11.33
N VAL A 88 8.24 9.03 10.79
CA VAL A 88 9.58 8.47 11.00
C VAL A 88 10.67 9.43 10.51
N ARG A 89 10.49 10.03 9.33
CA ARG A 89 11.44 11.01 8.79
C ARG A 89 11.58 12.23 9.69
N HIS A 90 10.47 12.77 10.17
CA HIS A 90 10.46 13.93 11.04
C HIS A 90 11.03 13.63 12.43
N GLU A 91 10.53 12.59 13.10
CA GLU A 91 10.88 12.28 14.49
C GLU A 91 12.29 11.68 14.64
N LEU A 92 12.72 10.85 13.68
CA LEU A 92 14.05 10.22 13.70
C LEU A 92 15.07 10.94 12.82
N GLN A 93 14.72 12.12 12.30
CA GLN A 93 15.59 12.96 11.46
C GLN A 93 16.20 12.17 10.28
N LYS A 94 15.41 11.30 9.65
CA LYS A 94 15.86 10.50 8.50
C LYS A 94 15.89 11.35 7.22
N PRO A 95 16.74 11.00 6.24
CA PRO A 95 16.76 11.65 4.92
C PRO A 95 15.39 11.69 4.23
N ALA A 96 15.17 12.67 3.36
CA ALA A 96 13.89 12.85 2.66
C ALA A 96 13.47 11.64 1.80
N ASP A 97 14.45 10.87 1.31
CA ASP A 97 14.27 9.65 0.52
C ASP A 97 14.15 8.36 1.36
N PHE A 98 14.19 8.46 2.70
CA PHE A 98 13.99 7.32 3.57
C PHE A 98 12.56 6.77 3.48
N THR A 99 12.47 5.45 3.30
CA THR A 99 11.20 4.70 3.31
C THR A 99 11.33 3.50 4.24
N SER A 100 10.40 3.40 5.19
CA SER A 100 10.22 2.26 6.09
C SER A 100 9.23 1.27 5.49
N ASN A 101 9.55 -0.02 5.58
CA ASN A 101 8.62 -1.12 5.28
C ASN A 101 8.03 -1.73 6.57
N VAL A 102 8.20 -1.07 7.72
CA VAL A 102 7.74 -1.59 9.01
C VAL A 102 6.21 -1.64 9.03
N PRO A 103 5.61 -2.81 9.29
CA PRO A 103 4.16 -2.92 9.36
C PRO A 103 3.64 -2.21 10.62
N THR A 104 2.66 -1.33 10.43
CA THR A 104 1.90 -0.68 11.51
C THR A 104 0.52 -1.29 11.70
N PHE A 105 0.13 -2.24 10.85
CA PHE A 105 -1.00 -3.16 10.99
C PHE A 105 -0.59 -4.58 10.61
N ALA A 106 -1.12 -5.57 11.31
CA ALA A 106 -1.04 -6.96 10.89
C ALA A 106 -2.29 -7.74 11.33
N GLY A 107 -2.73 -8.64 10.46
CA GLY A 107 -3.72 -9.67 10.77
C GLY A 107 -3.12 -11.04 10.51
N VAL A 108 -3.12 -11.91 11.52
CA VAL A 108 -2.46 -13.22 11.49
C VAL A 108 -3.46 -14.30 11.88
N ALA A 109 -3.56 -15.36 11.09
CA ALA A 109 -4.35 -16.55 11.42
C ALA A 109 -3.45 -17.68 11.89
N MET A 110 -3.70 -18.17 13.10
CA MET A 110 -2.97 -19.27 13.72
C MET A 110 -3.90 -20.48 13.88
N PHE A 111 -3.33 -21.68 13.81
CA PHE A 111 -4.04 -22.95 13.93
C PHE A 111 -3.30 -23.84 14.92
N LEU A 112 -4.05 -24.63 15.68
CA LEU A 112 -3.50 -25.60 16.61
C LEU A 112 -3.79 -27.01 16.10
N ASP A 113 -2.74 -27.82 15.99
CA ASP A 113 -2.83 -29.26 15.76
C ASP A 113 -3.26 -29.96 17.05
N SER A 114 -4.57 -29.89 17.33
CA SER A 114 -5.18 -30.56 18.46
C SER A 114 -6.63 -30.93 18.15
N SER A 115 -7.11 -32.02 18.74
CA SER A 115 -8.50 -32.47 18.57
C SER A 115 -9.53 -31.45 19.08
N GLN A 116 -9.14 -30.59 20.03
CA GLN A 116 -10.01 -29.56 20.57
C GLN A 116 -10.20 -28.39 19.60
N TRP A 117 -9.16 -28.05 18.83
CA TRP A 117 -9.09 -26.82 18.02
C TRP A 117 -8.97 -27.08 16.52
N ASP A 118 -9.23 -28.31 16.08
CA ASP A 118 -9.09 -28.70 14.69
C ASP A 118 -9.91 -27.79 13.76
N ASN A 119 -9.19 -27.19 12.80
CA ASN A 119 -9.71 -26.23 11.82
C ASN A 119 -10.42 -24.99 12.40
N VAL A 120 -10.13 -24.62 13.66
CA VAL A 120 -10.59 -23.35 14.25
C VAL A 120 -9.50 -22.29 14.11
N PRO A 121 -9.71 -21.21 13.33
CA PRO A 121 -8.74 -20.14 13.20
C PRO A 121 -8.71 -19.24 14.44
N PHE A 122 -7.51 -18.99 14.94
CA PHE A 122 -7.21 -17.93 15.90
C PHE A 122 -6.69 -16.71 15.14
N ILE A 123 -7.49 -15.65 15.08
CA ILE A 123 -7.20 -14.44 14.32
C ILE A 123 -6.70 -13.36 15.28
N LEU A 124 -5.43 -12.99 15.13
CA LEU A 124 -4.77 -11.97 15.93
C LEU A 124 -4.58 -10.74 15.04
N THR A 125 -5.15 -9.62 15.43
CA THR A 125 -5.05 -8.35 14.72
C THR A 125 -4.48 -7.26 15.63
N ALA A 126 -3.61 -6.42 15.09
CA ALA A 126 -3.16 -5.23 15.82
C ALA A 126 -2.82 -4.14 14.79
N GLY A 127 -3.00 -2.89 15.19
CA GLY A 127 -2.75 -1.77 14.29
C GLY A 127 -2.53 -0.43 14.99
N LYS A 128 -2.09 0.55 14.21
CA LYS A 128 -2.05 1.96 14.59
C LYS A 128 -2.88 2.80 13.64
N ALA A 129 -3.39 3.93 14.11
CA ALA A 129 -4.25 4.79 13.28
C ALA A 129 -5.40 3.98 12.68
N LEU A 130 -6.04 3.16 13.51
CA LEU A 130 -7.29 2.51 13.16
C LEU A 130 -8.44 3.51 13.36
N ASP A 131 -9.62 3.14 12.90
CA ASP A 131 -10.86 3.89 13.07
C ASP A 131 -11.25 4.04 14.55
N GLU A 132 -10.96 3.03 15.36
CA GLU A 132 -11.29 3.01 16.77
C GLU A 132 -10.12 2.52 17.64
N ARG A 133 -9.92 3.18 18.79
CA ARG A 133 -9.09 2.68 19.86
C ARG A 133 -9.87 1.64 20.65
N VAL A 134 -9.59 0.37 20.43
CA VAL A 134 -10.29 -0.71 21.13
C VAL A 134 -9.39 -1.91 21.40
N GLY A 135 -9.70 -2.63 22.48
CA GLY A 135 -9.15 -3.94 22.73
C GLY A 135 -10.23 -4.95 23.13
N TYR A 136 -10.23 -6.11 22.49
CA TYR A 136 -11.16 -7.18 22.82
C TYR A 136 -10.60 -8.56 22.46
N THR A 137 -11.18 -9.59 23.07
CA THR A 137 -11.08 -10.98 22.65
C THR A 137 -12.48 -11.51 22.40
N ARG A 138 -12.77 -11.92 21.17
CA ARG A 138 -14.09 -12.38 20.77
C ARG A 138 -14.04 -13.84 20.39
N ILE A 139 -14.88 -14.65 21.01
CA ILE A 139 -15.09 -16.05 20.74
C ILE A 139 -16.42 -16.19 20.03
N VAL A 140 -16.39 -16.59 18.76
CA VAL A 140 -17.58 -16.79 17.93
C VAL A 140 -17.91 -18.27 17.89
N PHE A 141 -19.17 -18.65 18.10
CA PHE A 141 -19.60 -20.04 18.04
C PHE A 141 -20.24 -20.38 16.70
N LYS A 142 -20.03 -21.61 16.21
CA LYS A 142 -20.67 -22.15 15.01
C LYS A 142 -22.17 -22.13 15.17
N ASN A 143 -22.85 -21.58 14.17
CA ASN A 143 -24.30 -21.63 14.10
C ASN A 143 -24.74 -22.80 13.22
N GLN A 144 -25.47 -23.75 13.80
CA GLN A 144 -26.00 -24.92 13.09
C GLN A 144 -27.48 -24.77 12.74
N ALA A 145 -28.08 -23.61 13.04
CA ALA A 145 -29.49 -23.35 12.76
C ALA A 145 -29.69 -22.78 11.36
N PHE A 146 -30.60 -23.38 10.58
CA PHE A 146 -31.03 -22.89 9.27
C PHE A 146 -32.35 -22.15 9.43
N CYS A 147 -32.32 -20.83 9.35
CA CYS A 147 -33.47 -19.99 9.68
C CYS A 147 -34.16 -19.43 8.43
N LEU A 148 -35.44 -19.73 8.27
CA LEU A 148 -36.24 -19.38 7.08
C LEU A 148 -36.89 -17.99 7.15
N GLN A 149 -36.82 -17.31 8.30
CA GLN A 149 -37.45 -16.00 8.54
C GLN A 149 -36.42 -15.01 9.09
N SER A 150 -36.65 -13.71 8.86
CA SER A 150 -35.81 -12.61 9.35
C SER A 150 -35.53 -12.68 10.85
N GLU A 151 -34.27 -12.44 11.23
CA GLU A 151 -33.79 -12.47 12.61
C GLU A 151 -34.29 -11.31 13.47
N SER A 152 -34.73 -10.21 12.84
CA SER A 152 -35.14 -8.96 13.51
C SER A 152 -36.35 -9.13 14.43
N MET A 153 -37.17 -10.17 14.25
CA MET A 153 -38.41 -10.40 15.00
C MET A 153 -38.26 -11.39 16.16
N ARG A 154 -37.06 -11.94 16.41
CA ARG A 154 -36.85 -13.02 17.39
C ARG A 154 -36.27 -12.51 18.72
N LYS A 155 -36.90 -12.91 19.83
CA LYS A 155 -36.36 -12.68 21.19
C LYS A 155 -34.98 -13.31 21.30
N ALA A 156 -34.01 -12.56 21.80
CA ALA A 156 -32.60 -12.96 21.89
C ALA A 156 -32.44 -14.34 22.52
N GLU A 157 -32.95 -14.52 23.73
CA GLU A 157 -32.84 -15.74 24.55
C GLU A 157 -33.35 -17.02 23.87
N LEU A 158 -34.29 -16.90 22.93
CA LEU A 158 -34.92 -18.03 22.24
C LEU A 158 -34.40 -18.24 20.81
N SER A 159 -33.60 -17.31 20.29
CA SER A 159 -33.17 -17.36 18.90
C SER A 159 -31.96 -18.27 18.72
N GLN A 160 -32.13 -19.33 17.94
CA GLN A 160 -31.01 -20.16 17.50
C GLN A 160 -30.25 -19.57 16.29
N CYS A 161 -30.79 -18.54 15.63
CA CYS A 161 -30.19 -17.94 14.43
C CYS A 161 -29.20 -16.83 14.76
N LYS A 162 -29.45 -16.10 15.84
CA LYS A 162 -28.58 -15.00 16.24
C LYS A 162 -27.19 -15.52 16.58
N GLN A 163 -26.16 -14.79 16.16
CA GLN A 163 -24.78 -15.14 16.41
C GLN A 163 -24.53 -15.39 17.91
N ARG A 164 -23.97 -16.55 18.23
CA ARG A 164 -23.56 -16.90 19.59
C ARG A 164 -22.11 -16.48 19.76
N GLN A 165 -21.84 -15.64 20.77
CA GLN A 165 -20.49 -15.14 21.01
C GLN A 165 -20.25 -14.77 22.48
N ILE A 166 -18.98 -14.85 22.88
CA ILE A 166 -18.45 -14.34 24.15
C ILE A 166 -17.40 -13.30 23.80
N ILE A 167 -17.46 -12.12 24.42
CA ILE A 167 -16.52 -11.04 24.19
C ILE A 167 -15.93 -10.61 25.54
N PHE A 168 -14.61 -10.70 25.65
CA PHE A 168 -13.84 -10.08 26.73
C PHE A 168 -13.33 -8.74 26.22
N TYR A 169 -13.97 -7.67 26.64
CA TYR A 169 -13.69 -6.31 26.21
C TYR A 169 -12.76 -5.64 27.23
N THR A 170 -11.58 -5.19 26.80
CA THR A 170 -10.57 -4.63 27.71
C THR A 170 -10.80 -3.15 28.03
N GLY A 171 -11.69 -2.48 27.30
CA GLY A 171 -12.06 -1.07 27.49
C GLY A 171 -11.80 -0.22 26.24
N HIS A 172 -12.11 1.08 26.35
CA HIS A 172 -12.16 2.04 25.22
C HIS A 172 -13.31 1.76 24.25
N GLY A 173 -13.25 2.33 23.04
CA GLY A 173 -14.30 2.23 22.04
C GLY A 173 -15.70 2.62 22.51
N ASP A 174 -16.74 2.10 21.84
CA ASP A 174 -18.14 2.43 22.12
C ASP A 174 -18.59 2.17 23.56
N LEU A 175 -18.12 1.08 24.19
CA LEU A 175 -18.47 0.77 25.58
C LEU A 175 -17.72 1.63 26.60
N ASN A 176 -16.52 2.11 26.29
CA ASN A 176 -15.67 2.92 27.19
C ASN A 176 -15.28 2.30 28.55
N PHE A 177 -15.72 1.08 28.88
CA PHE A 177 -15.35 0.36 30.09
C PHE A 177 -15.06 -1.12 29.81
N PRO A 178 -14.17 -1.78 30.58
CA PRO A 178 -13.94 -3.22 30.47
C PRO A 178 -15.21 -4.01 30.81
N ALA A 179 -15.52 -5.01 30.00
CA ALA A 179 -16.73 -5.78 30.14
C ALA A 179 -16.57 -7.22 29.62
N ILE A 180 -17.38 -8.13 30.17
CA ILE A 180 -17.62 -9.46 29.60
C ILE A 180 -19.04 -9.45 29.04
N LEU A 181 -19.17 -9.70 27.74
CA LEU A 181 -20.45 -9.81 27.06
C LEU A 181 -20.66 -11.26 26.64
N VAL A 182 -21.81 -11.83 27.00
CA VAL A 182 -22.20 -13.19 26.63
C VAL A 182 -23.56 -13.15 25.97
N SER A 183 -23.67 -13.64 24.73
CA SER A 183 -24.97 -13.68 24.03
C SER A 183 -26.01 -14.42 24.87
N LYS A 184 -27.22 -13.84 24.99
CA LYS A 184 -28.30 -14.39 25.80
C LYS A 184 -28.79 -15.77 25.33
N ASN A 185 -28.56 -16.10 24.06
CA ASN A 185 -28.87 -17.41 23.47
C ASN A 185 -27.77 -18.46 23.64
N LEU A 186 -26.75 -18.19 24.47
CA LEU A 186 -25.65 -19.12 24.76
C LEU A 186 -25.80 -19.72 26.17
N PHE A 187 -25.50 -18.95 27.21
CA PHE A 187 -25.80 -19.27 28.61
C PHE A 187 -25.76 -18.00 29.47
N LYS A 188 -26.40 -18.03 30.65
CA LYS A 188 -26.25 -16.98 31.66
C LYS A 188 -25.00 -17.24 32.51
N PRO A 189 -24.00 -16.35 32.54
CA PRO A 189 -22.79 -16.55 33.31
C PRO A 189 -23.04 -16.62 34.82
N VAL A 190 -22.30 -17.49 35.52
CA VAL A 190 -22.23 -17.51 36.99
C VAL A 190 -21.01 -16.71 37.41
N ILE A 191 -21.23 -15.50 37.93
CA ILE A 191 -20.14 -14.58 38.31
C ILE A 191 -20.23 -14.23 39.79
N LYS A 192 -19.06 -14.09 40.44
CA LYS A 192 -18.94 -13.64 41.83
C LYS A 192 -19.31 -12.16 41.95
N ALA A 193 -20.41 -11.88 42.65
CA ALA A 193 -20.95 -10.53 42.83
C ALA A 193 -19.99 -9.56 43.56
N ALA A 194 -19.01 -10.08 44.31
CA ALA A 194 -17.99 -9.27 44.98
C ALA A 194 -17.03 -8.59 43.99
N ASP A 195 -16.75 -9.24 42.86
CA ASP A 195 -15.74 -8.80 41.90
C ASP A 195 -16.36 -8.15 40.65
N TRP A 196 -17.58 -8.56 40.28
CA TRP A 196 -18.27 -8.13 39.07
C TRP A 196 -19.71 -7.75 39.33
N LYS A 197 -20.19 -6.75 38.59
CA LYS A 197 -21.59 -6.31 38.58
C LYS A 197 -22.19 -6.44 37.18
N GLN A 198 -23.47 -6.80 37.12
CA GLN A 198 -24.22 -6.83 35.86
C GLN A 198 -24.64 -5.41 35.47
N VAL A 199 -24.51 -5.08 34.19
CA VAL A 199 -25.03 -3.84 33.62
C VAL A 199 -26.50 -4.07 33.22
N ALA A 200 -27.42 -3.27 33.77
CA ALA A 200 -28.87 -3.45 33.57
C ALA A 200 -29.46 -2.49 32.53
N GLU A 201 -28.89 -1.30 32.39
CA GLU A 201 -29.28 -0.31 31.38
C GLU A 201 -28.33 -0.37 30.19
N PHE A 202 -28.89 -0.48 29.00
CA PHE A 202 -28.12 -0.61 27.77
C PHE A 202 -28.34 0.63 26.91
N PRO A 203 -27.28 1.38 26.55
CA PRO A 203 -27.40 2.36 25.48
C PRO A 203 -27.76 1.65 24.17
N ASP A 204 -28.37 2.36 23.22
CA ASP A 204 -28.72 1.84 21.89
C ASP A 204 -27.47 1.70 21.00
N ILE A 205 -26.59 0.81 21.41
CA ILE A 205 -25.32 0.48 20.75
C ILE A 205 -25.43 -0.92 20.18
N HIS A 206 -24.97 -1.09 18.96
CA HIS A 206 -24.83 -2.39 18.32
C HIS A 206 -23.37 -2.81 18.38
N MET A 207 -23.12 -3.98 18.93
CA MET A 207 -21.78 -4.53 19.07
C MET A 207 -21.70 -5.88 18.37
N PHE A 208 -20.79 -5.97 17.40
CA PHE A 208 -20.55 -7.17 16.59
C PHE A 208 -21.83 -7.77 15.98
N GLY A 209 -22.68 -6.89 15.42
CA GLY A 209 -23.90 -7.27 14.71
C GLY A 209 -25.13 -7.52 15.58
N LEU A 210 -25.05 -7.37 16.90
CA LEU A 210 -26.18 -7.52 17.82
C LEU A 210 -26.34 -6.28 18.72
N PRO A 211 -27.57 -5.87 19.08
CA PRO A 211 -27.77 -4.81 20.08
C PRO A 211 -27.27 -5.26 21.45
N LEU A 212 -26.79 -4.32 22.29
CA LEU A 212 -26.32 -4.64 23.64
C LEU A 212 -27.38 -5.37 24.52
N SER A 213 -28.66 -5.13 24.25
CA SER A 213 -29.79 -5.81 24.91
C SER A 213 -29.84 -7.33 24.66
N ASP A 214 -29.12 -7.84 23.66
CA ASP A 214 -29.00 -9.27 23.36
C ASP A 214 -27.89 -9.97 24.16
N TYR A 215 -27.16 -9.24 25.00
CA TYR A 215 -26.07 -9.78 25.83
C TYR A 215 -26.40 -9.75 27.33
N TYR A 216 -25.82 -10.69 28.07
CA TYR A 216 -25.51 -10.50 29.47
C TYR A 216 -24.17 -9.76 29.56
N ILE A 217 -24.16 -8.57 30.17
CA ILE A 217 -22.98 -7.71 30.27
C ILE A 217 -22.56 -7.57 31.73
N TYR A 218 -21.29 -7.83 32.00
CA TYR A 218 -20.69 -7.70 33.33
C TYR A 218 -19.45 -6.83 33.27
N THR A 219 -19.30 -5.93 34.24
CA THR A 219 -18.14 -5.04 34.37
C THR A 219 -17.55 -5.21 35.78
N PRO A 220 -16.23 -5.06 35.98
CA PRO A 220 -15.64 -5.17 37.32
C PRO A 220 -16.24 -4.11 38.25
N VAL A 221 -16.44 -4.49 39.53
CA VAL A 221 -16.90 -3.55 40.57
C VAL A 221 -15.85 -2.44 40.77
N MET A 222 -14.57 -2.79 40.71
CA MET A 222 -13.44 -1.88 40.81
C MET A 222 -12.44 -2.18 39.71
N GLN A 223 -12.12 -1.16 38.90
CA GLN A 223 -11.05 -1.24 37.92
C GLN A 223 -9.71 -1.06 38.62
N LYS A 224 -8.76 -1.94 38.30
CA LYS A 224 -7.39 -1.88 38.81
C LYS A 224 -6.44 -1.73 37.64
N ASP A 225 -5.43 -0.88 37.80
CA ASP A 225 -4.31 -0.83 36.87
C ASP A 225 -3.56 -2.18 36.87
N ALA A 226 -3.01 -2.57 35.71
CA ALA A 226 -2.33 -3.85 35.55
C ALA A 226 -1.15 -4.00 36.54
N TYR A 227 -0.35 -2.95 36.75
CA TYR A 227 0.78 -2.99 37.67
C TYR A 227 0.32 -3.07 39.14
N ALA A 228 -0.83 -2.48 39.46
CA ALA A 228 -1.43 -2.62 40.79
C ALA A 228 -1.91 -4.06 41.09
N VAL A 229 -2.10 -4.89 40.06
CA VAL A 229 -2.39 -6.33 40.19
C VAL A 229 -1.11 -7.16 40.20
N LEU A 230 -0.17 -6.88 39.28
CA LEU A 230 1.04 -7.68 39.10
C LEU A 230 2.08 -7.50 40.22
N ILE A 231 2.30 -6.27 40.71
CA ILE A 231 3.32 -6.02 41.76
C ILE A 231 3.02 -6.82 43.04
N PRO A 232 1.78 -6.84 43.59
CA PRO A 232 1.46 -7.69 44.73
C PRO A 232 1.65 -9.19 44.48
N GLN A 233 1.45 -9.68 43.26
CA GLN A 233 1.67 -11.08 42.92
C GLN A 233 3.15 -11.46 42.99
N ILE A 234 4.06 -10.55 42.61
CA ILE A 234 5.52 -10.73 42.79
C ILE A 234 5.83 -10.96 44.27
N LEU A 235 5.25 -10.13 45.16
CA LEU A 235 5.44 -10.26 46.61
C LEU A 235 4.87 -11.56 47.18
N GLN A 236 3.83 -12.11 46.54
CA GLN A 236 3.22 -13.39 46.89
C GLN A 236 3.89 -14.59 46.20
N ALA A 237 4.94 -14.35 45.40
CA ALA A 237 5.58 -15.35 44.55
C ALA A 237 4.61 -16.11 43.62
N LYS A 238 3.50 -15.47 43.22
CA LYS A 238 2.55 -16.00 42.25
C LYS A 238 3.04 -15.70 40.85
N ARG A 239 3.22 -16.74 40.03
CA ARG A 239 3.89 -16.66 38.72
C ARG A 239 2.94 -16.86 37.55
N ASP A 240 1.69 -17.22 37.81
CA ASP A 240 0.65 -17.57 36.82
C ASP A 240 0.33 -16.45 35.82
N SER A 241 0.57 -15.19 36.19
CA SER A 241 0.39 -14.01 35.32
C SER A 241 1.70 -13.49 34.69
N PHE A 242 2.80 -14.22 34.83
CA PHE A 242 4.12 -13.86 34.28
C PHE A 242 4.51 -14.84 33.18
N VAL A 243 5.40 -14.42 32.28
CA VAL A 243 5.95 -15.27 31.22
C VAL A 243 7.28 -15.83 31.70
N ASN A 244 7.45 -17.15 31.66
CA ASN A 244 8.72 -17.78 32.03
C ASN A 244 9.66 -17.89 30.80
N THR A 245 10.89 -18.35 31.02
CA THR A 245 11.89 -18.47 29.94
C THR A 245 11.46 -19.46 28.85
N GLU A 246 10.83 -20.57 29.22
CA GLU A 246 10.39 -21.60 28.27
C GLU A 246 9.24 -21.09 27.38
N ASP A 247 8.25 -20.44 27.99
CA ASP A 247 7.13 -19.79 27.30
C ASP A 247 7.64 -18.75 26.30
N LEU A 248 8.61 -17.92 26.72
CA LEU A 248 9.19 -16.88 25.87
C LEU A 248 9.91 -17.48 24.65
N LEU A 249 10.75 -18.50 24.86
CA LEU A 249 11.47 -19.17 23.79
C LEU A 249 10.51 -19.89 22.84
N ALA A 250 9.46 -20.52 23.37
CA ALA A 250 8.45 -21.21 22.58
C ALA A 250 7.64 -20.22 21.72
N SER A 251 7.25 -19.07 22.28
CA SER A 251 6.61 -17.99 21.54
C SER A 251 7.50 -17.52 20.37
N TRP A 252 8.76 -17.19 20.63
CA TRP A 252 9.67 -16.73 19.56
C TRP A 252 9.87 -17.79 18.48
N LYS A 253 9.95 -19.08 18.83
CA LYS A 253 10.05 -20.17 17.86
C LYS A 253 8.87 -20.18 16.86
N VAL A 254 7.67 -19.79 17.28
CA VAL A 254 6.48 -19.69 16.42
C VAL A 254 6.56 -18.46 15.51
N TRP A 255 6.98 -17.31 16.04
CA TRP A 255 6.93 -16.03 15.32
C TRP A 255 8.13 -15.74 14.42
N THR A 256 9.33 -16.24 14.75
CA THR A 256 10.56 -15.94 14.01
C THR A 256 10.47 -16.25 12.51
N PRO A 257 9.92 -17.40 12.04
CA PRO A 257 9.83 -17.67 10.61
C PRO A 257 9.00 -16.64 9.84
N LEU A 258 7.83 -16.26 10.38
CA LEU A 258 6.98 -15.23 9.79
C LEU A 258 7.68 -13.86 9.73
N LEU A 259 8.38 -13.48 10.80
CA LEU A 259 9.12 -12.21 10.85
C LEU A 259 10.23 -12.16 9.79
N GLN A 260 10.95 -13.26 9.59
CA GLN A 260 12.00 -13.35 8.58
C GLN A 260 11.43 -13.18 7.16
N GLU A 261 10.33 -13.86 6.83
CA GLU A 261 9.70 -13.73 5.50
C GLU A 261 9.06 -12.36 5.29
N SER A 262 8.35 -11.84 6.30
CA SER A 262 7.63 -10.55 6.22
C SER A 262 8.55 -9.34 6.03
N SER A 263 9.81 -9.42 6.48
CA SER A 263 10.80 -8.34 6.28
C SER A 263 11.07 -8.02 4.81
N SER A 264 10.79 -8.96 3.91
CA SER A 264 10.98 -8.82 2.46
C SER A 264 9.73 -8.34 1.71
N VAL A 265 8.56 -8.36 2.37
CA VAL A 265 7.26 -8.04 1.77
C VAL A 265 6.82 -6.66 2.24
N ARG A 266 6.48 -5.78 1.29
CA ARG A 266 5.99 -4.45 1.65
C ARG A 266 4.56 -4.53 2.20
N PRO A 267 4.27 -3.85 3.33
CA PRO A 267 2.93 -3.79 3.87
C PRO A 267 1.98 -2.97 2.97
N ARG A 268 0.70 -3.35 2.94
CA ARG A 268 -0.36 -2.60 2.24
C ARG A 268 -0.53 -1.21 2.85
N LEU A 269 -0.59 -0.16 2.04
CA LEU A 269 -0.86 1.17 2.56
C LEU A 269 -2.33 1.38 2.89
N TYR A 270 -2.60 2.06 4.01
CA TYR A 270 -3.95 2.49 4.40
C TYR A 270 -3.96 3.96 4.87
N PRO A 271 -5.05 4.72 4.68
CA PRO A 271 -5.07 6.16 4.99
C PRO A 271 -4.81 6.51 6.47
N GLY A 272 -5.39 5.72 7.38
CA GLY A 272 -5.45 5.98 8.82
C GLY A 272 -6.82 6.51 9.25
N GLY A 273 -7.29 6.10 10.43
CA GLY A 273 -8.58 6.50 10.99
C GLY A 273 -9.79 5.91 10.26
N ALA A 274 -10.94 6.60 10.34
CA ALA A 274 -12.19 6.15 9.72
C ALA A 274 -12.11 6.00 8.18
N GLN A 275 -11.13 6.64 7.53
CA GLN A 275 -10.90 6.52 6.08
C GLN A 275 -10.36 5.14 5.67
N ASN A 276 -10.00 4.29 6.64
CA ASN A 276 -9.59 2.92 6.36
C ASN A 276 -10.68 2.11 5.67
N GLY A 277 -11.96 2.37 5.97
CA GLY A 277 -13.08 1.60 5.41
C GLY A 277 -12.84 0.09 5.55
N ASP A 278 -12.98 -0.63 4.44
CA ASP A 278 -12.77 -2.09 4.35
C ASP A 278 -11.38 -2.47 3.77
N LEU A 279 -10.42 -1.54 3.74
CA LEU A 279 -9.10 -1.76 3.12
C LEU A 279 -8.25 -2.79 3.86
N LEU A 280 -8.44 -2.88 5.17
CA LEU A 280 -7.73 -3.80 6.05
C LEU A 280 -8.49 -5.10 6.26
N ASP A 281 -9.71 -5.23 5.71
CA ASP A 281 -10.48 -6.47 5.79
C ASP A 281 -9.75 -7.59 5.08
N PHE A 282 -9.67 -8.74 5.73
CA PHE A 282 -9.05 -9.94 5.18
C PHE A 282 -9.91 -11.18 5.40
N THR A 283 -9.68 -12.17 4.55
CA THR A 283 -10.32 -13.48 4.60
C THR A 283 -9.30 -14.54 4.96
N VAL A 284 -9.79 -15.60 5.60
CA VAL A 284 -9.03 -16.80 5.90
C VAL A 284 -9.63 -17.95 5.10
N ALA A 285 -8.90 -18.46 4.11
CA ALA A 285 -9.29 -19.58 3.28
C ALA A 285 -8.33 -20.75 3.52
N GLY A 286 -8.77 -21.76 4.28
CA GLY A 286 -7.87 -22.78 4.81
C GLY A 286 -6.86 -22.15 5.77
N ARG A 287 -5.55 -22.30 5.50
CA ARG A 287 -4.48 -21.62 6.25
C ARG A 287 -4.00 -20.31 5.62
N VAL A 288 -4.58 -19.92 4.48
CA VAL A 288 -4.15 -18.73 3.73
C VAL A 288 -4.97 -17.52 4.15
N VAL A 289 -4.27 -16.46 4.55
CA VAL A 289 -4.82 -15.15 4.85
C VAL A 289 -4.55 -14.24 3.66
N SER A 290 -5.59 -13.56 3.19
CA SER A 290 -5.47 -12.60 2.11
C SER A 290 -6.47 -11.48 2.28
N TYR A 291 -6.12 -10.27 1.89
CA TYR A 291 -7.05 -9.16 1.94
C TYR A 291 -8.31 -9.45 1.12
N SER A 292 -9.48 -9.12 1.70
CA SER A 292 -10.80 -9.33 1.10
C SER A 292 -10.97 -8.55 -0.20
N ARG A 293 -10.32 -7.39 -0.28
CA ARG A 293 -10.21 -6.58 -1.48
C ARG A 293 -8.82 -6.68 -2.08
N ALA A 294 -8.78 -6.80 -3.41
CA ALA A 294 -7.58 -6.51 -4.18
C ALA A 294 -7.12 -5.07 -3.87
N ASP A 295 -5.82 -4.79 -4.00
CA ASP A 295 -5.30 -3.44 -3.79
C ASP A 295 -6.15 -2.44 -4.56
N PRO A 296 -6.73 -1.43 -3.89
CA PRO A 296 -7.65 -0.53 -4.55
C PRO A 296 -6.91 0.20 -5.65
N VAL A 297 -7.40 0.00 -6.88
CA VAL A 297 -7.30 1.00 -7.94
C VAL A 297 -8.34 2.08 -7.58
N HIS A 298 -7.85 3.27 -7.18
CA HIS A 298 -8.56 4.54 -6.80
C HIS A 298 -9.21 4.66 -5.39
N ILE A 299 -9.47 5.83 -4.77
CA ILE A 299 -9.68 7.25 -5.18
C ILE A 299 -9.11 8.17 -4.06
N ILE A 300 -8.28 9.17 -4.36
CA ILE A 300 -8.11 10.33 -3.45
C ILE A 300 -9.15 11.36 -3.88
N SER A 301 -10.22 11.53 -3.09
CA SER A 301 -11.10 12.70 -3.23
C SER A 301 -10.37 13.91 -2.68
N GLN A 302 -10.04 14.85 -3.54
CA GLN A 302 -9.77 16.22 -3.10
C GLN A 302 -11.10 16.88 -2.72
N ASN A 303 -11.13 17.41 -1.48
CA ASN A 303 -12.04 18.37 -0.83
C ASN A 303 -12.36 17.84 0.58
N SER A 304 -12.15 18.55 1.69
CA SER A 304 -11.99 19.99 1.92
C SER A 304 -11.38 20.25 3.31
N ASP A 305 -10.56 21.31 3.38
CA ASP A 305 -10.34 22.24 4.49
C ASP A 305 -9.77 21.77 5.85
N HIS A 306 -8.51 22.13 6.12
CA HIS A 306 -8.19 23.28 6.99
C HIS A 306 -6.76 23.79 6.77
N GLN A 307 -6.62 25.10 6.98
CA GLN A 307 -5.60 26.03 6.49
C GLN A 307 -4.28 26.10 7.29
N ASN A 308 -3.25 26.60 6.58
CA ASN A 308 -2.07 27.41 7.01
C ASN A 308 -0.95 26.66 7.78
N VAL A 309 0.35 26.73 7.45
CA VAL A 309 1.29 27.78 6.94
C VAL A 309 2.53 27.05 6.34
N GLY A 310 3.28 27.46 5.29
CA GLY A 310 3.33 28.67 4.48
C GLY A 310 4.26 28.54 3.23
N ASP A 311 4.08 29.49 2.32
CA ASP A 311 4.92 29.92 1.18
C ASP A 311 5.27 28.94 0.04
N TYR A 312 4.37 28.84 -0.95
CA TYR A 312 4.44 29.53 -2.26
C TYR A 312 3.25 29.08 -3.15
N LYS A 313 2.51 30.04 -3.71
CA LYS A 313 1.34 29.82 -4.59
C LYS A 313 1.71 28.98 -5.82
N VAL A 314 0.91 27.94 -6.08
CA VAL A 314 0.81 27.30 -7.40
C VAL A 314 0.26 28.35 -8.37
N THR A 315 1.10 28.96 -9.19
CA THR A 315 0.63 29.81 -10.30
C THR A 315 0.30 28.91 -11.47
N GLU A 316 -0.99 28.64 -11.66
CA GLU A 316 -1.54 28.23 -12.96
C GLU A 316 -1.25 29.36 -13.95
N SER A 317 -0.11 29.22 -14.63
CA SER A 317 0.37 30.15 -15.63
C SER A 317 0.35 29.43 -16.97
N ARG A 318 0.48 30.17 -18.07
CA ARG A 318 0.70 29.57 -19.38
C ARG A 318 2.19 29.57 -19.68
N PHE A 319 2.72 28.49 -20.25
CA PHE A 319 4.04 28.46 -20.84
C PHE A 319 3.89 28.31 -22.35
N ARG A 320 4.32 29.34 -23.09
CA ARG A 320 4.18 29.41 -24.55
C ARG A 320 2.75 29.23 -25.08
N GLY A 321 1.76 29.61 -24.28
CA GLY A 321 0.34 29.52 -24.62
C GLY A 321 -0.36 28.26 -24.11
N ASP A 322 0.39 27.24 -23.70
CA ASP A 322 -0.12 25.99 -23.14
C ASP A 322 -0.15 26.01 -21.61
N GLU A 323 -0.81 25.04 -21.01
CA GLU A 323 -0.91 24.90 -19.55
C GLU A 323 0.46 24.69 -18.91
N LEU A 324 0.76 25.42 -17.83
CA LEU A 324 1.98 25.26 -17.04
C LEU A 324 1.63 24.95 -15.58
N VAL A 325 2.12 23.81 -15.12
CA VAL A 325 2.20 23.43 -13.72
C VAL A 325 3.62 23.72 -13.23
N SER A 326 3.73 24.59 -12.24
CA SER A 326 5.01 24.88 -11.59
C SER A 326 4.91 24.70 -10.08
N ALA A 327 5.95 24.10 -9.50
CA ALA A 327 6.06 23.82 -8.08
C ALA A 327 7.52 23.52 -7.71
N LYS A 328 7.81 23.32 -6.41
CA LYS A 328 9.06 22.68 -5.98
C LYS A 328 9.14 21.27 -6.58
N ARG A 329 10.36 20.79 -6.87
CA ARG A 329 10.59 19.53 -7.59
C ARG A 329 9.78 18.33 -7.07
N GLU A 330 9.71 18.14 -5.76
CA GLU A 330 8.97 17.02 -5.17
C GLU A 330 7.45 17.10 -5.40
N GLU A 331 6.88 18.29 -5.20
CA GLU A 331 5.45 18.54 -5.43
C GLU A 331 5.10 18.49 -6.92
N LEU A 332 5.98 18.99 -7.78
CA LEU A 332 5.82 18.92 -9.22
C LEU A 332 5.73 17.46 -9.70
N ILE A 333 6.66 16.62 -9.22
CA ILE A 333 6.67 15.20 -9.53
C ILE A 333 5.43 14.49 -8.97
N ALA A 334 4.97 14.86 -7.77
CA ALA A 334 3.72 14.35 -7.22
C ALA A 334 2.53 14.67 -8.11
N LYS A 335 2.41 15.92 -8.56
CA LYS A 335 1.32 16.36 -9.45
C LYS A 335 1.37 15.67 -10.80
N LEU A 336 2.55 15.56 -11.40
CA LEU A 336 2.72 14.84 -12.66
C LEU A 336 2.34 13.35 -12.52
N ALA A 337 2.73 12.71 -11.43
CA ALA A 337 2.36 11.32 -11.16
C ALA A 337 0.85 11.13 -11.00
N SER A 338 0.19 12.03 -10.25
CA SER A 338 -1.28 12.03 -10.13
C SER A 338 -1.98 12.29 -11.46
N HIS A 339 -1.50 13.25 -12.25
CA HIS A 339 -2.04 13.55 -13.58
C HIS A 339 -1.91 12.33 -14.51
N LEU A 340 -0.73 11.69 -14.53
CA LEU A 340 -0.50 10.49 -15.34
C LEU A 340 -1.42 9.34 -14.91
N GLN A 341 -1.59 9.14 -13.60
CA GLN A 341 -2.51 8.12 -13.07
C GLN A 341 -3.95 8.37 -13.51
N GLN A 342 -4.45 9.61 -13.37
CA GLN A 342 -5.80 9.98 -13.82
C GLN A 342 -6.00 9.72 -15.31
N ALA A 343 -5.01 10.06 -16.14
CA ALA A 343 -5.05 9.78 -17.58
C ALA A 343 -5.05 8.27 -17.88
N ALA A 344 -4.27 7.50 -17.14
CA ALA A 344 -4.23 6.05 -17.27
C ALA A 344 -5.56 5.40 -16.94
N GLU A 345 -6.14 5.79 -15.82
CA GLU A 345 -7.40 5.27 -15.32
C GLU A 345 -8.57 5.61 -16.26
N ALA A 346 -8.65 6.86 -16.73
CA ALA A 346 -9.65 7.27 -17.72
C ALA A 346 -9.52 6.47 -19.03
N SER A 347 -8.30 6.28 -19.53
CA SER A 347 -8.06 5.55 -20.78
C SER A 347 -8.38 4.06 -20.65
N VAL A 348 -8.06 3.44 -19.50
CA VAL A 348 -8.41 2.03 -19.25
C VAL A 348 -9.92 1.86 -19.11
N GLN A 349 -10.63 2.80 -18.48
CA GLN A 349 -12.09 2.76 -18.40
C GLN A 349 -12.75 2.88 -19.79
N GLU A 350 -12.24 3.75 -20.66
CA GLU A 350 -12.83 4.02 -21.97
C GLU A 350 -12.44 2.98 -23.04
N PHE A 351 -11.16 2.59 -23.08
CA PHE A 351 -10.58 1.77 -24.16
C PHE A 351 -10.07 0.40 -23.70
N GLY A 352 -10.09 0.10 -22.40
CA GLY A 352 -9.61 -1.16 -21.82
C GLY A 352 -8.08 -1.30 -21.68
N LYS A 353 -7.33 -0.33 -22.22
CA LYS A 353 -5.86 -0.29 -22.26
C LYS A 353 -5.38 1.16 -22.21
N PHE A 354 -4.14 1.35 -21.78
CA PHE A 354 -3.49 2.67 -21.73
C PHE A 354 -2.09 2.60 -22.35
N HIS A 355 -1.83 3.39 -23.38
CA HIS A 355 -0.54 3.43 -24.08
C HIS A 355 0.29 4.63 -23.63
N LEU A 356 1.29 4.36 -22.80
CA LEU A 356 2.22 5.34 -22.23
C LEU A 356 3.58 5.27 -22.94
N ALA A 357 3.96 6.35 -23.63
CA ALA A 357 5.30 6.51 -24.17
C ALA A 357 6.16 7.37 -23.25
N VAL A 358 7.35 6.90 -22.86
CA VAL A 358 8.26 7.61 -21.95
C VAL A 358 9.61 7.91 -22.60
N SER A 359 10.09 9.13 -22.40
CA SER A 359 11.46 9.52 -22.78
C SER A 359 12.50 8.95 -21.82
N GLY A 360 13.72 8.81 -22.31
CA GLY A 360 14.88 8.56 -21.47
C GLY A 360 15.34 9.76 -20.63
N GLY A 361 16.54 9.63 -20.05
CA GLY A 361 17.23 10.69 -19.32
C GLY A 361 17.02 10.68 -17.80
N SER A 362 17.58 11.68 -17.13
CA SER A 362 17.57 11.77 -15.66
C SER A 362 16.26 12.33 -15.09
N SER A 363 15.60 13.23 -15.82
CA SER A 363 14.34 13.88 -15.39
C SER A 363 13.20 12.90 -15.07
N PRO A 364 12.90 11.88 -15.89
CA PRO A 364 11.80 10.96 -15.57
C PRO A 364 12.11 9.98 -14.43
N ILE A 365 13.38 9.81 -14.01
CA ILE A 365 13.75 8.88 -12.93
C ILE A 365 13.03 9.21 -11.62
N SER A 366 12.90 10.49 -11.26
CA SER A 366 12.16 10.89 -10.06
C SER A 366 10.67 10.58 -10.17
N LEU A 367 10.10 10.71 -11.37
CA LEU A 367 8.71 10.31 -11.61
C LEU A 367 8.53 8.80 -11.50
N PHE A 368 9.41 8.01 -12.10
CA PHE A 368 9.38 6.55 -12.00
C PHE A 368 9.45 6.08 -10.55
N ARG A 369 10.36 6.64 -9.76
CA ARG A 369 10.46 6.35 -8.32
C ARG A 369 9.20 6.78 -7.56
N ARG A 370 8.61 7.93 -7.90
CA ARG A 370 7.35 8.39 -7.30
C ARG A 370 6.19 7.44 -7.61
N LEU A 371 6.04 7.02 -8.86
CA LEU A 371 5.02 6.06 -9.27
C LEU A 371 5.21 4.73 -8.55
N ALA A 372 6.46 4.24 -8.49
CA ALA A 372 6.82 3.03 -7.75
C ALA A 372 6.53 3.09 -6.24
N ALA A 373 6.61 4.27 -5.63
CA ALA A 373 6.48 4.46 -4.19
C ALA A 373 5.09 4.92 -3.73
N HIS A 374 4.26 5.52 -4.59
CA HIS A 374 3.03 6.18 -4.15
C HIS A 374 1.79 5.96 -5.05
N HIS A 375 1.94 5.38 -6.24
CA HIS A 375 0.83 5.23 -7.20
C HIS A 375 0.51 3.74 -7.45
N TYR A 376 0.16 3.04 -6.37
CA TYR A 376 -0.15 1.60 -6.40
C TYR A 376 -1.45 1.27 -7.13
N SER A 377 -2.39 2.22 -7.14
CA SER A 377 -3.67 2.16 -7.85
C SER A 377 -3.55 2.32 -9.35
N PHE A 378 -2.36 2.65 -9.87
CA PHE A 378 -2.15 2.79 -11.31
C PHE A 378 -2.49 1.46 -12.02
N PRO A 379 -3.20 1.48 -13.16
CA PRO A 379 -3.68 0.27 -13.82
C PRO A 379 -2.57 -0.47 -14.61
N TRP A 380 -1.51 -0.91 -13.91
CA TRP A 380 -0.30 -1.51 -14.49
C TRP A 380 -0.57 -2.70 -15.41
N LYS A 381 -1.55 -3.56 -15.09
CA LYS A 381 -1.92 -4.72 -15.90
C LYS A 381 -2.47 -4.35 -17.29
N HIS A 382 -3.03 -3.15 -17.42
CA HIS A 382 -3.65 -2.63 -18.65
C HIS A 382 -2.78 -1.56 -19.33
N THR A 383 -1.60 -1.27 -18.77
CA THR A 383 -0.71 -0.22 -19.29
C THR A 383 0.35 -0.83 -20.19
N HIS A 384 0.43 -0.34 -21.43
CA HIS A 384 1.48 -0.62 -22.40
C HIS A 384 2.56 0.47 -22.34
N PHE A 385 3.81 0.07 -22.10
CA PHE A 385 4.97 0.95 -22.04
C PHE A 385 5.71 0.98 -23.37
N TRP A 386 5.91 2.18 -23.89
CA TRP A 386 6.63 2.45 -25.12
C TRP A 386 7.80 3.37 -24.82
N MET A 387 8.93 3.13 -25.47
CA MET A 387 10.03 4.07 -25.47
C MET A 387 9.77 5.17 -26.50
N VAL A 388 9.98 6.43 -26.11
CA VAL A 388 10.00 7.56 -27.07
C VAL A 388 11.32 7.60 -27.82
N ASP A 389 12.41 7.21 -27.16
CA ASP A 389 13.73 7.12 -27.75
C ASP A 389 14.62 6.09 -27.05
N GLU A 390 15.62 5.59 -27.77
CA GLU A 390 16.61 4.68 -27.24
C GLU A 390 17.99 4.92 -27.86
N ARG A 391 19.02 4.68 -27.06
CA ARG A 391 20.41 4.71 -27.47
C ARG A 391 20.77 3.42 -28.20
N CYS A 392 21.57 3.54 -29.26
CA CYS A 392 22.10 2.38 -29.98
C CYS A 392 23.19 1.67 -29.16
N VAL A 393 22.77 1.04 -28.07
CA VAL A 393 23.53 0.22 -27.14
C VAL A 393 22.68 -1.01 -26.77
N PRO A 394 23.27 -2.10 -26.27
CA PRO A 394 22.48 -3.23 -25.77
C PRO A 394 21.48 -2.79 -24.70
N LEU A 395 20.29 -3.41 -24.65
CA LEU A 395 19.27 -3.07 -23.65
C LEU A 395 19.70 -3.30 -22.19
N THR A 396 20.79 -4.04 -21.96
CA THR A 396 21.41 -4.25 -20.65
C THR A 396 22.48 -3.20 -20.29
N ASP A 397 22.87 -2.34 -21.23
CA ASP A 397 23.90 -1.32 -21.02
C ASP A 397 23.39 -0.25 -20.04
N PRO A 398 24.23 0.27 -19.11
CA PRO A 398 23.84 1.34 -18.20
C PRO A 398 23.34 2.63 -18.86
N LYS A 399 23.69 2.86 -20.13
CA LYS A 399 23.23 4.02 -20.91
C LYS A 399 21.89 3.79 -21.61
N SER A 400 21.35 2.58 -21.60
CA SER A 400 20.04 2.26 -22.18
C SER A 400 18.92 2.98 -21.42
N ASN A 401 18.04 3.64 -22.16
CA ASN A 401 16.85 4.27 -21.62
C ASN A 401 15.87 3.20 -21.08
N PHE A 402 15.73 2.08 -21.79
CA PHE A 402 14.93 0.93 -21.35
C PHE A 402 15.47 0.34 -20.06
N ARG A 403 16.80 0.21 -19.91
CA ARG A 403 17.40 -0.27 -18.67
C ARG A 403 17.05 0.64 -17.49
N SER A 404 17.13 1.95 -17.69
CA SER A 404 16.76 2.94 -16.68
C SER A 404 15.28 2.84 -16.28
N LEU A 405 14.39 2.69 -17.26
CA LEU A 405 12.95 2.46 -17.02
C LEU A 405 12.72 1.16 -16.24
N HIS A 406 13.37 0.07 -16.65
CA HIS A 406 13.28 -1.21 -15.97
C HIS A 406 13.74 -1.12 -14.51
N ASP A 407 14.90 -0.50 -14.28
CA ASP A 407 15.53 -0.43 -12.98
C ASP A 407 14.83 0.51 -11.99
N ASN A 408 14.09 1.52 -12.48
CA ASN A 408 13.41 2.48 -11.63
C ASN A 408 11.88 2.30 -11.57
N LEU A 409 11.28 1.52 -12.48
CA LEU A 409 9.83 1.32 -12.51
C LEU A 409 9.44 -0.15 -12.75
N LEU A 410 9.79 -0.73 -13.89
CA LEU A 410 9.17 -2.00 -14.33
C LEU A 410 9.47 -3.17 -13.40
N LYS A 411 10.66 -3.22 -12.77
CA LYS A 411 11.01 -4.28 -11.83
C LYS A 411 10.16 -4.29 -10.54
N HIS A 412 9.45 -3.20 -10.25
CA HIS A 412 8.66 -3.04 -9.04
C HIS A 412 7.20 -3.52 -9.19
N PHE A 413 6.73 -3.77 -10.40
CA PHE A 413 5.35 -4.12 -10.68
C PHE A 413 5.23 -5.35 -11.58
N ARG A 414 4.17 -6.14 -11.39
CA ARG A 414 3.85 -7.25 -12.29
C ARG A 414 3.09 -6.72 -13.51
N ILE A 415 3.84 -6.35 -14.54
CA ILE A 415 3.30 -5.92 -15.84
C ILE A 415 3.40 -7.11 -16.81
N PRO A 416 2.33 -7.44 -17.57
CA PRO A 416 2.40 -8.47 -18.61
C PRO A 416 3.56 -8.17 -19.58
N TYR A 417 4.36 -9.18 -19.91
CA TYR A 417 5.52 -9.01 -20.79
C TYR A 417 5.13 -8.42 -22.16
N LEU A 418 3.95 -8.80 -22.68
CA LEU A 418 3.39 -8.29 -23.93
C LEU A 418 3.06 -6.79 -23.91
N ASN A 419 3.04 -6.17 -22.73
CA ASN A 419 2.76 -4.75 -22.57
C ASN A 419 4.05 -3.91 -22.48
N ILE A 420 5.22 -4.51 -22.65
CA ILE A 420 6.51 -3.82 -22.54
C ILE A 420 7.16 -3.82 -23.92
N HIS A 421 7.27 -2.64 -24.53
CA HIS A 421 7.71 -2.47 -25.91
C HIS A 421 9.06 -1.71 -25.96
N PRO A 422 10.21 -2.41 -25.80
CA PRO A 422 11.52 -1.80 -25.99
C PRO A 422 11.77 -1.51 -27.48
N MET A 423 12.50 -0.42 -27.77
CA MET A 423 12.95 -0.16 -29.14
C MET A 423 13.98 -1.23 -29.58
N PRO A 424 13.82 -1.84 -30.77
CA PRO A 424 14.72 -2.87 -31.28
C PRO A 424 16.01 -2.26 -31.84
N VAL A 425 16.84 -1.75 -30.95
CA VAL A 425 18.14 -1.12 -31.28
C VAL A 425 19.29 -2.11 -31.41
N HIS A 426 19.12 -3.34 -30.90
CA HIS A 426 20.11 -4.41 -30.96
C HIS A 426 19.49 -5.66 -31.60
N MET A 427 19.80 -5.89 -32.88
CA MET A 427 19.26 -6.99 -33.69
C MET A 427 20.39 -7.68 -34.44
N ASN A 428 20.29 -8.99 -34.64
CA ASN A 428 21.32 -9.76 -35.37
C ASN A 428 22.75 -9.51 -34.85
N GLN A 429 22.90 -9.29 -33.54
CA GLN A 429 24.16 -8.93 -32.86
C GLN A 429 24.80 -7.60 -33.31
N ARG A 430 24.01 -6.71 -33.94
CA ARG A 430 24.42 -5.39 -34.42
C ARG A 430 23.52 -4.30 -33.85
N LEU A 431 24.06 -3.09 -33.73
CA LEU A 431 23.37 -1.95 -33.13
C LEU A 431 22.91 -1.00 -34.23
N CYS A 432 21.60 -0.71 -34.30
CA CYS A 432 20.98 0.29 -35.17
C CYS A 432 21.42 0.26 -36.64
N VAL A 433 21.51 -0.93 -37.24
CA VAL A 433 21.78 -1.07 -38.67
C VAL A 433 20.46 -0.94 -39.44
N GLU A 434 20.41 -0.07 -40.45
CA GLU A 434 19.18 0.19 -41.23
C GLU A 434 18.63 -1.08 -41.90
N ASP A 435 19.51 -1.96 -42.40
CA ASP A 435 19.14 -3.25 -43.01
C ASP A 435 18.37 -4.18 -42.05
N ASP A 436 18.57 -4.04 -40.74
CA ASP A 436 17.82 -4.81 -39.73
C ASP A 436 16.38 -4.31 -39.57
N ARG A 437 16.04 -3.16 -40.17
CA ARG A 437 14.70 -2.53 -40.18
C ARG A 437 14.08 -2.35 -38.79
N GLY A 438 14.90 -2.19 -37.75
CA GLY A 438 14.44 -2.04 -36.36
C GLY A 438 13.40 -0.92 -36.18
N ALA A 439 13.65 0.26 -36.76
CA ALA A 439 12.68 1.38 -36.71
C ALA A 439 11.34 1.00 -37.38
N GLY A 440 11.38 0.27 -38.50
CA GLY A 440 10.19 -0.21 -39.20
C GLY A 440 9.42 -1.27 -38.41
N LEU A 441 10.12 -2.18 -37.72
CA LEU A 441 9.50 -3.18 -36.86
C LEU A 441 8.76 -2.53 -35.68
N TYR A 442 9.40 -1.57 -35.01
CA TYR A 442 8.78 -0.85 -33.91
C TYR A 442 7.58 -0.01 -34.39
N ALA A 443 7.69 0.65 -35.55
CA ALA A 443 6.57 1.38 -36.16
C ALA A 443 5.39 0.46 -36.49
N ASN A 444 5.63 -0.77 -36.95
CA ASN A 444 4.58 -1.75 -37.21
C ASN A 444 3.94 -2.25 -35.92
N GLU A 445 4.74 -2.51 -34.89
CA GLU A 445 4.23 -2.89 -33.57
C GLU A 445 3.33 -1.79 -32.97
N ILE A 446 3.73 -0.52 -33.07
CA ILE A 446 2.89 0.63 -32.69
C ILE A 446 1.57 0.61 -33.45
N ARG A 447 1.57 0.41 -34.78
CA ARG A 447 0.34 0.37 -35.59
C ARG A 447 -0.58 -0.80 -35.24
N MET A 448 -0.01 -1.92 -34.76
CA MET A 448 -0.79 -3.09 -34.37
C MET A 448 -1.47 -2.91 -33.02
N TRP A 449 -0.81 -2.25 -32.06
CA TRP A 449 -1.30 -2.14 -30.68
C TRP A 449 -2.01 -0.82 -30.39
N VAL A 450 -1.55 0.27 -30.99
CA VAL A 450 -1.98 1.66 -30.72
C VAL A 450 -2.85 2.13 -31.87
N ASP A 451 -4.15 2.28 -31.63
CA ASP A 451 -5.11 2.66 -32.66
C ASP A 451 -4.75 4.02 -33.27
N GLY A 452 -4.55 4.04 -34.59
CA GLY A 452 -4.12 5.24 -35.31
C GLY A 452 -2.74 5.78 -34.91
N ALA A 453 -1.90 4.97 -34.26
CA ALA A 453 -0.64 5.39 -33.66
C ALA A 453 -0.78 6.54 -32.64
N ARG A 454 -1.97 6.67 -32.05
CA ARG A 454 -2.31 7.72 -31.09
C ARG A 454 -2.08 7.24 -29.65
N PHE A 455 -0.93 7.58 -29.09
CA PHE A 455 -0.65 7.32 -27.67
C PHE A 455 -1.60 8.09 -26.76
N ASP A 456 -1.99 7.47 -25.64
CA ASP A 456 -2.85 8.13 -24.66
C ASP A 456 -2.07 9.16 -23.84
N PHE A 457 -0.78 8.88 -23.61
CA PHE A 457 0.11 9.78 -22.90
C PHE A 457 1.56 9.66 -23.39
N VAL A 458 2.19 10.79 -23.67
CA VAL A 458 3.62 10.88 -24.00
C VAL A 458 4.31 11.76 -22.96
N LEU A 459 5.26 11.18 -22.24
CA LEU A 459 6.12 11.89 -21.30
C LEU A 459 7.44 12.24 -21.97
N LEU A 460 7.75 13.54 -22.00
CA LEU A 460 8.96 14.09 -22.59
C LEU A 460 9.79 14.85 -21.57
N GLY A 461 11.09 14.95 -21.83
CA GLY A 461 11.99 15.90 -21.20
C GLY A 461 12.59 16.89 -22.21
N ALA A 462 13.28 17.91 -21.70
CA ALA A 462 14.03 18.87 -22.52
C ALA A 462 15.53 18.83 -22.19
N GLY A 463 16.36 18.69 -23.22
CA GLY A 463 17.81 18.87 -23.18
C GLY A 463 18.23 20.30 -22.83
N ALA A 464 19.49 20.49 -22.44
CA ALA A 464 20.03 21.84 -22.19
C ALA A 464 20.16 22.68 -23.49
N ASP A 465 20.21 21.98 -24.62
CA ASP A 465 20.17 22.45 -26.01
C ASP A 465 18.75 22.42 -26.61
N GLY A 466 17.71 22.19 -25.79
CA GLY A 466 16.32 22.16 -26.24
C GLY A 466 15.91 20.92 -27.04
N HIS A 467 16.76 19.88 -27.14
CA HIS A 467 16.33 18.60 -27.72
C HIS A 467 15.24 17.94 -26.86
N THR A 468 14.44 17.09 -27.47
CA THR A 468 13.50 16.21 -26.76
C THR A 468 13.50 14.85 -27.42
N ALA A 469 13.18 13.79 -26.67
CA ALA A 469 13.44 12.42 -27.12
C ALA A 469 14.92 12.32 -27.57
N SER A 470 15.15 11.95 -28.83
CA SER A 470 16.45 12.09 -29.49
C SER A 470 16.35 12.97 -30.76
N LEU A 471 15.50 14.00 -30.73
CA LEU A 471 15.35 15.00 -31.79
C LEU A 471 16.20 16.23 -31.48
N PHE A 472 17.34 16.37 -32.15
CA PHE A 472 18.35 17.40 -31.88
C PHE A 472 18.21 18.62 -32.79
N PRO A 473 18.61 19.82 -32.33
CA PRO A 473 18.62 21.04 -33.14
C PRO A 473 19.39 20.84 -34.46
N GLY A 474 18.78 21.23 -35.58
CA GLY A 474 19.40 21.13 -36.91
C GLY A 474 19.54 19.71 -37.49
N SER A 475 19.07 18.67 -36.79
CA SER A 475 19.12 17.30 -37.31
C SER A 475 18.09 17.05 -38.41
N GLN A 476 18.44 16.21 -39.40
CA GLN A 476 17.52 15.80 -40.48
C GLN A 476 16.25 15.11 -39.93
N ALA A 477 16.34 14.52 -38.74
CA ALA A 477 15.24 13.93 -38.01
C ALA A 477 14.07 14.92 -37.75
N LEU A 478 14.31 16.23 -37.74
CA LEU A 478 13.24 17.22 -37.57
C LEU A 478 12.39 17.43 -38.82
N THR A 479 12.89 17.06 -40.00
CA THR A 479 12.26 17.34 -41.30
C THR A 479 11.67 16.10 -41.97
N LEU A 480 11.99 14.90 -41.48
CA LEU A 480 11.43 13.66 -41.99
C LEU A 480 9.95 13.55 -41.58
N ASP A 481 9.07 13.54 -42.57
CA ASP A 481 7.62 13.40 -42.37
C ASP A 481 7.13 12.02 -42.87
N GLY A 482 6.05 11.52 -42.29
CA GLY A 482 5.39 10.26 -42.67
C GLY A 482 5.91 8.96 -42.01
N GLN A 483 7.03 8.98 -41.30
CA GLN A 483 7.50 7.83 -40.50
C GLN A 483 7.16 8.01 -39.01
N LEU A 484 6.75 6.94 -38.32
CA LEU A 484 6.48 6.99 -36.87
C LEU A 484 7.75 6.92 -36.02
N VAL A 485 8.76 6.22 -36.53
CA VAL A 485 10.02 5.90 -35.83
C VAL A 485 11.15 6.05 -36.84
N GLN A 486 12.26 6.64 -36.42
CA GLN A 486 13.41 6.91 -37.28
C GLN A 486 14.72 6.91 -36.48
N PHE A 487 15.85 6.90 -37.19
CA PHE A 487 17.16 7.12 -36.58
C PHE A 487 17.47 8.61 -36.46
N SER A 488 18.29 8.96 -35.47
CA SER A 488 18.83 10.30 -35.29
C SER A 488 20.25 10.25 -34.77
N GLU A 489 20.95 11.39 -34.87
CA GLU A 489 22.33 11.53 -34.41
C GLU A 489 22.46 12.60 -33.33
N SER A 490 23.09 12.19 -32.23
CA SER A 490 23.51 13.03 -31.11
C SER A 490 24.94 13.51 -31.33
N SER A 491 25.23 14.77 -30.99
CA SER A 491 26.61 15.30 -30.96
C SER A 491 27.48 14.65 -29.87
N VAL A 492 26.85 14.01 -28.88
CA VAL A 492 27.51 13.33 -27.75
C VAL A 492 27.30 11.82 -27.83
N LYS A 493 28.36 11.05 -27.56
CA LYS A 493 28.32 9.57 -27.55
C LYS A 493 27.30 9.01 -26.54
N PRO A 494 26.64 7.87 -26.85
CA PRO A 494 26.60 7.21 -28.16
C PRO A 494 25.92 8.10 -29.20
N HIS A 495 26.44 8.18 -30.43
CA HIS A 495 25.93 9.14 -31.43
C HIS A 495 24.57 8.72 -31.98
N GLN A 496 24.47 7.48 -32.46
CA GLN A 496 23.24 6.99 -33.06
C GLN A 496 22.16 6.73 -32.01
N ARG A 497 20.93 7.08 -32.37
CA ARG A 497 19.70 6.97 -31.57
C ARG A 497 18.57 6.47 -32.44
N MET A 498 17.61 5.77 -31.85
CA MET A 498 16.30 5.53 -32.42
C MET A 498 15.29 6.42 -31.69
N THR A 499 14.38 7.07 -32.40
CA THR A 499 13.44 8.04 -31.83
C THR A 499 12.08 7.96 -32.51
N LEU A 500 11.02 8.24 -31.76
CA LEU A 500 9.73 8.62 -32.34
C LEU A 500 9.89 9.94 -33.10
N SER A 501 9.15 10.07 -34.20
CA SER A 501 9.09 11.32 -34.97
C SER A 501 8.21 12.36 -34.27
N LEU A 502 8.35 13.63 -34.67
CA LEU A 502 7.45 14.69 -34.20
C LEU A 502 6.00 14.41 -34.57
N THR A 503 5.77 13.81 -35.74
CA THR A 503 4.43 13.43 -36.20
C THR A 503 3.80 12.40 -35.25
N ALA A 504 4.54 11.37 -34.82
CA ALA A 504 4.04 10.39 -33.84
C ALA A 504 3.77 11.03 -32.46
N ILE A 505 4.67 11.88 -31.97
CA ILE A 505 4.53 12.57 -30.68
C ILE A 505 3.30 13.49 -30.70
N ASN A 506 3.10 14.27 -31.77
CA ASN A 506 2.01 15.26 -31.87
C ASN A 506 0.64 14.65 -32.18
N GLN A 507 0.53 13.33 -32.39
CA GLN A 507 -0.74 12.63 -32.49
C GLN A 507 -1.33 12.26 -31.12
N ALA A 508 -0.51 12.26 -30.06
CA ALA A 508 -0.91 11.80 -28.73
C ALA A 508 -2.09 12.60 -28.13
N ARG A 509 -2.89 11.93 -27.30
CA ARG A 509 -4.02 12.56 -26.56
C ARG A 509 -3.51 13.54 -25.51
N ASN A 510 -2.48 13.14 -24.76
CA ASN A 510 -1.85 13.96 -23.75
C ASN A 510 -0.34 13.92 -23.93
N VAL A 511 0.30 15.08 -23.85
CA VAL A 511 1.75 15.22 -23.81
C VAL A 511 2.14 16.02 -22.59
N ALA A 512 3.02 15.46 -21.75
CA ALA A 512 3.58 16.16 -20.61
C ALA A 512 5.07 16.37 -20.80
N VAL A 513 5.54 17.60 -20.61
CA VAL A 513 6.96 17.94 -20.69
C VAL A 513 7.48 18.25 -19.30
N LEU A 514 8.36 17.38 -18.76
CA LEU A 514 8.99 17.54 -17.46
C LEU A 514 10.36 18.21 -17.60
N ILE A 515 10.50 19.40 -17.01
CA ILE A 515 11.76 20.15 -16.96
C ILE A 515 12.06 20.48 -15.50
N GLY A 516 13.23 20.03 -15.02
CA GLY A 516 13.62 20.29 -13.64
C GLY A 516 15.11 20.51 -13.46
N GLY A 517 15.43 21.32 -12.45
CA GLY A 517 16.78 21.66 -12.03
C GLY A 517 17.31 22.95 -12.62
N LYS A 518 18.13 23.65 -11.83
CA LYS A 518 18.75 24.93 -12.15
C LYS A 518 19.52 24.96 -13.47
N SER A 519 20.13 23.85 -13.86
CA SER A 519 20.86 23.73 -15.13
C SER A 519 19.96 23.91 -16.37
N LYS A 520 18.63 23.78 -16.22
CA LYS A 520 17.65 23.98 -17.27
C LYS A 520 17.12 25.42 -17.34
N HIS A 521 17.46 26.29 -16.40
CA HIS A 521 16.99 27.67 -16.40
C HIS A 521 17.32 28.46 -17.68
N PRO A 522 18.56 28.40 -18.22
CA PRO A 522 18.90 29.15 -19.43
C PRO A 522 18.00 28.77 -20.62
N ILE A 523 17.82 27.47 -20.86
CA ILE A 523 17.00 27.00 -21.99
C ILE A 523 15.51 27.32 -21.78
N VAL A 524 14.99 27.23 -20.56
CA VAL A 524 13.62 27.65 -20.25
C VAL A 524 13.41 29.13 -20.53
N ASN A 525 14.38 29.98 -20.18
CA ASN A 525 14.32 31.42 -20.45
C ASN A 525 14.41 31.74 -21.95
N ASP A 526 15.29 31.06 -22.68
CA ASP A 526 15.42 31.22 -24.14
C ASP A 526 14.14 30.78 -24.87
N MET A 527 13.54 29.67 -24.44
CA MET A 527 12.27 29.19 -24.97
C MET A 527 11.09 30.14 -24.69
N LYS A 528 11.13 30.93 -23.59
CA LYS A 528 10.13 31.98 -23.30
C LYS A 528 10.26 33.16 -24.25
N LYS A 529 11.49 33.60 -24.54
CA LYS A 529 11.78 34.82 -25.31
C LYS A 529 11.63 34.66 -26.82
N GLU A 530 11.95 33.49 -27.36
CA GLU A 530 11.98 33.24 -28.81
C GLU A 530 10.80 32.36 -29.28
N ALA A 531 9.58 32.92 -29.34
CA ALA A 531 8.39 32.21 -29.81
C ALA A 531 8.40 31.83 -31.31
N GLY A 532 9.37 32.34 -32.10
CA GLY A 532 9.34 32.33 -33.58
C GLY A 532 10.43 31.53 -34.32
N LYS A 533 11.29 30.73 -33.66
CA LYS A 533 12.34 29.92 -34.32
C LYS A 533 12.27 28.43 -33.94
N PRO A 534 11.26 27.67 -34.40
CA PRO A 534 11.00 26.30 -33.96
C PRO A 534 12.15 25.32 -34.21
N GLN A 535 12.89 25.46 -35.33
CA GLN A 535 14.03 24.58 -35.63
C GLN A 535 15.23 24.74 -34.69
N LYS A 536 15.31 25.85 -33.95
CA LYS A 536 16.38 26.08 -32.98
C LYS A 536 16.21 25.18 -31.75
N TRP A 537 14.96 24.93 -31.34
CA TRP A 537 14.62 24.18 -30.12
C TRP A 537 13.56 23.12 -30.42
N PRO A 538 13.95 21.87 -30.72
CA PRO A 538 13.03 20.79 -31.10
C PRO A 538 11.82 20.59 -30.18
N ILE A 539 12.01 20.74 -28.86
CA ILE A 539 10.90 20.63 -27.89
C ILE A 539 9.74 21.61 -28.18
N THR A 540 10.01 22.74 -28.84
CA THR A 540 9.01 23.76 -29.18
C THR A 540 8.16 23.42 -30.42
N MET A 541 8.54 22.35 -31.12
CA MET A 541 7.79 21.73 -32.22
C MET A 541 6.80 20.67 -31.73
N VAL A 542 6.84 20.32 -30.43
CA VAL A 542 5.83 19.48 -29.79
C VAL A 542 4.58 20.33 -29.62
N ARG A 543 3.58 20.08 -30.47
CA ARG A 543 2.30 20.76 -30.55
C ARG A 543 1.23 19.75 -30.95
N PRO A 544 0.67 19.00 -29.99
CA PRO A 544 -0.36 18.02 -30.27
C PRO A 544 -1.54 18.66 -31.01
N SER A 545 -1.92 18.12 -32.17
CA SER A 545 -2.92 18.76 -33.04
C SER A 545 -4.36 18.63 -32.51
N THR A 546 -4.65 17.52 -31.83
CA THR A 546 -5.95 17.18 -31.25
C THR A 546 -5.85 16.76 -29.78
N GLY A 547 -4.66 16.92 -29.20
CA GLY A 547 -4.34 16.53 -27.83
C GLY A 547 -4.06 17.74 -26.94
N LYS A 548 -3.74 17.47 -25.68
CA LYS A 548 -3.35 18.50 -24.70
C LYS A 548 -1.85 18.44 -24.44
N LEU A 549 -1.21 19.59 -24.38
CA LEU A 549 0.18 19.75 -23.95
C LEU A 549 0.19 20.45 -22.58
N VAL A 550 0.88 19.85 -21.61
CA VAL A 550 1.07 20.43 -20.28
C VAL A 550 2.56 20.48 -19.96
N TRP A 551 3.04 21.65 -19.55
CA TRP A 551 4.41 21.87 -19.11
C TRP A 551 4.50 21.69 -17.60
N PHE A 552 5.41 20.84 -17.15
CA PHE A 552 5.75 20.64 -15.74
C PHE A 552 7.16 21.17 -15.51
N ILE A 553 7.28 22.39 -14.98
CA ILE A 553 8.57 23.07 -14.80
C ILE A 553 8.78 23.40 -13.32
N ASP A 554 9.88 22.91 -12.73
CA ASP A 554 10.16 23.23 -11.32
C ASP A 554 10.64 24.67 -11.13
N TYR A 555 10.58 25.17 -9.88
CA TYR A 555 10.99 26.54 -9.57
C TYR A 555 12.44 26.84 -9.95
N ASP A 556 13.36 25.90 -9.76
CA ASP A 556 14.77 26.08 -10.12
C ASP A 556 14.95 26.28 -11.63
N ALA A 557 14.22 25.52 -12.45
CA ALA A 557 14.23 25.68 -13.90
C ALA A 557 13.46 26.93 -14.34
N LEU A 558 12.35 27.28 -13.68
CA LEU A 558 11.48 28.38 -14.12
C LEU A 558 12.01 29.77 -13.73
N PHE A 559 12.59 29.90 -12.54
CA PHE A 559 12.96 31.17 -11.90
C PHE A 559 14.48 31.33 -11.67
N GLY A 560 15.24 30.23 -11.54
CA GLY A 560 16.71 30.23 -11.51
C GLY A 560 17.35 30.05 -10.14
#